data_AF-A0A7V3MGC3-F1
#
_entry.id   AF-A0A7V3MGC3-F1
#
_cell.length_a   1.000
_cell.length_b   1.000
_cell.length_c   1.000
_cell.angle_alpha   90.00
_cell.angle_beta   90.00
_cell.angle_gamma   90.00
#
_symmetry.space_group_name_H-M   'P 1'
#
loop_
_entity.id
_entity.type
_entity.pdbx_description
1 polymer ?
#
loop_
_entity_poly.entity_id
_entity_poly.type
_entity_poly.pdbx_seq_one_letter_code
_entity_poly.pdbx_strand_id
1 'polypeptide(L)' 'MTQAAARPGTDGHDTDDPADILAVARRQVLERGEGLGQDQVLAVLRLPDDRLDELLALAHEVRMRWCGPEVEV' A
#
# COMPACT_ATOMS: atom_id res chain seq x y z
N MET A 1 9.06 22.49 -27.13
CA MET A 1 8.48 21.16 -26.84
C MET A 1 9.51 20.40 -26.01
N THR A 2 9.41 20.46 -24.69
CA THR A 2 10.41 19.89 -23.78
C THR A 2 9.96 18.49 -23.42
N GLN A 3 10.51 17.46 -24.07
CA GLN A 3 10.32 16.09 -23.63
C GLN A 3 11.19 15.84 -22.39
N ALA A 4 10.51 15.65 -21.26
CA ALA A 4 11.10 15.11 -20.05
C ALA A 4 11.38 13.63 -20.28
N ALA A 5 12.67 13.26 -20.25
CA ALA A 5 13.10 11.89 -20.34
C ALA A 5 12.51 11.09 -19.16
N ALA A 6 11.57 10.18 -19.46
CA ALA A 6 11.16 9.14 -18.54
C ALA A 6 12.40 8.31 -18.20
N ARG A 7 12.79 8.33 -16.92
CA ARG A 7 13.84 7.43 -16.42
C ARG A 7 13.36 5.99 -16.65
N PRO A 8 14.20 5.08 -17.15
CA PRO A 8 13.85 3.67 -17.20
C PRO A 8 13.74 3.19 -15.75
N GLY A 9 12.51 3.02 -15.26
CA GLY A 9 12.22 2.45 -13.95
C GLY A 9 12.57 0.98 -13.99
N THR A 10 13.73 0.66 -13.44
CA THR A 10 14.17 -0.65 -12.91
C THR A 10 13.25 -1.83 -13.20
N ASP A 11 13.75 -2.69 -14.09
CA ASP A 11 13.28 -4.04 -14.35
C ASP A 11 13.08 -4.83 -13.04
N GLY A 12 11.92 -5.47 -12.93
CA GLY A 12 11.64 -6.66 -12.11
C GLY A 12 12.11 -6.61 -10.66
N HIS A 13 11.21 -6.30 -9.72
CA HIS A 13 11.33 -6.93 -8.41
C HIS A 13 10.41 -8.15 -8.39
N ASP A 14 11.05 -9.31 -8.49
CA ASP A 14 10.47 -10.62 -8.34
C ASP A 14 9.49 -10.66 -7.17
N THR A 15 8.37 -11.37 -7.40
CA THR A 15 7.28 -11.70 -6.48
C THR A 15 7.71 -12.52 -5.24
N ASP A 16 8.97 -12.39 -4.80
CA ASP A 16 9.64 -13.23 -3.80
C ASP A 16 10.24 -12.41 -2.63
N ASP A 17 9.59 -11.29 -2.27
CA ASP A 17 9.92 -10.55 -1.04
C ASP A 17 9.20 -11.25 0.15
N PRO A 18 9.90 -11.65 1.23
CA PRO A 18 9.49 -12.72 2.16
C PRO A 18 8.31 -12.44 3.10
N ALA A 19 7.56 -11.36 2.86
CA ALA A 19 6.18 -11.19 3.26
C ALA A 19 5.63 -9.98 2.51
N ASP A 20 4.81 -10.20 1.48
CA ASP A 20 4.08 -9.12 0.79
C ASP A 20 3.52 -8.12 1.80
N ILE A 21 4.02 -6.89 1.77
CA ILE A 21 3.69 -5.85 2.74
C ILE A 21 2.18 -5.55 2.74
N LEU A 22 1.49 -5.72 1.61
CA LEU A 22 0.05 -5.54 1.53
C LEU A 22 -0.70 -6.70 2.19
N ALA A 23 -0.19 -7.93 2.09
CA ALA A 23 -0.73 -9.07 2.83
C ALA A 23 -0.52 -8.92 4.35
N VAL A 24 0.62 -8.36 4.77
CA VAL A 24 0.87 -8.02 6.18
C VAL A 24 -0.08 -6.92 6.65
N ALA A 25 -0.19 -5.84 5.89
CA ALA A 25 -1.08 -4.72 6.21
C ALA A 25 -2.55 -5.15 6.30
N ARG A 26 -3.00 -6.09 5.45
CA ARG A 26 -4.34 -6.69 5.54
C ARG A 26 -4.56 -7.39 6.88
N ARG A 27 -3.65 -8.28 7.30
CA ARG A 27 -3.81 -8.97 8.59
C ARG A 27 -3.66 -8.05 9.80
N GLN A 28 -2.73 -7.10 9.74
CA GLN A 28 -2.41 -6.24 10.88
C GLN A 28 -3.41 -5.08 11.01
N VAL A 29 -3.62 -4.31 9.94
CA VAL A 29 -4.43 -3.09 9.98
C VAL A 29 -5.91 -3.42 9.80
N LEU A 30 -6.27 -4.22 8.79
CA LEU A 30 -7.68 -4.49 8.51
C LEU A 30 -8.28 -5.48 9.53
N GLU A 31 -7.62 -6.62 9.75
CA GLU A 31 -8.20 -7.66 10.63
C GLU A 31 -8.05 -7.33 12.12
N ARG A 32 -6.85 -6.90 12.56
CA ARG A 32 -6.53 -6.66 13.98
C ARG A 32 -6.70 -5.20 14.44
N GLY A 33 -6.65 -4.23 13.53
CA GLY A 33 -6.71 -2.81 13.89
C GLY A 33 -5.40 -2.24 14.44
N GLU A 34 -4.29 -2.91 14.18
CA GLU A 34 -2.96 -2.48 14.60
C GLU A 34 -2.30 -1.65 13.49
N GLY A 35 -1.71 -0.51 13.84
CA GLY A 35 -1.01 0.34 12.88
C GLY A 35 0.29 -0.30 12.37
N LEU A 36 0.72 0.08 11.16
CA LEU A 36 2.01 -0.33 10.62
C LEU A 36 3.17 0.35 11.37
N GLY A 37 4.25 -0.40 11.61
CA GLY A 37 5.51 0.12 12.13
C GLY A 37 6.32 0.86 11.05
N GLN A 38 7.43 1.50 11.46
CA GLN A 38 8.25 2.32 10.57
C GLN A 38 8.75 1.57 9.32
N ASP A 39 9.34 0.39 9.50
CA ASP A 39 9.91 -0.39 8.38
C ASP A 39 8.82 -0.88 7.42
N GLN A 40 7.64 -1.20 7.96
CA GLN A 40 6.47 -1.60 7.18
C GLN A 40 5.94 -0.43 6.35
N VAL A 41 5.87 0.78 6.91
CA VAL A 41 5.50 1.98 6.17
C VAL A 41 6.52 2.29 5.07
N LEU A 42 7.82 2.15 5.36
CA LEU A 42 8.86 2.35 4.35
C LEU A 42 8.75 1.34 3.20
N ALA A 43 8.38 0.09 3.49
CA ALA A 43 8.11 -0.91 2.47
C ALA A 43 6.89 -0.52 1.61
N VAL A 44 5.81 -0.02 2.20
CA VAL A 44 4.65 0.51 1.46
C VAL A 44 5.05 1.67 0.54
N LEU A 45 5.88 2.61 1.01
CA LEU A 45 6.33 3.76 0.23
C LEU A 45 7.27 3.41 -0.93
N ARG A 46 7.82 2.18 -0.94
CA ARG A 46 8.69 1.66 -1.99
C ARG A 46 7.97 0.73 -2.97
N LEU A 47 6.66 0.54 -2.79
CA LEU A 47 5.87 -0.27 -3.71
C LEU A 47 5.93 0.30 -5.14
N PRO A 48 5.97 -0.58 -6.15
CA PRO A 48 5.88 -0.15 -7.53
C PRO A 48 4.47 0.35 -7.89
N ASP A 49 4.38 1.23 -8.89
CA ASP A 49 3.14 1.94 -9.25
C ASP A 49 2.01 1.00 -9.69
N ASP A 50 2.32 -0.18 -10.24
CA ASP A 50 1.36 -1.21 -10.63
C ASP A 50 0.62 -1.86 -9.43
N ARG A 51 1.17 -1.71 -8.22
CA ARG A 51 0.58 -2.21 -6.97
C ARG A 51 -0.21 -1.11 -6.22
N LEU A 52 -0.20 0.13 -6.71
CA LEU A 52 -0.86 1.28 -6.08
C LEU A 52 -2.37 1.08 -5.95
N ASP A 53 -3.04 0.55 -6.98
CA ASP A 53 -4.48 0.33 -6.95
C ASP A 53 -4.89 -0.62 -5.82
N GLU A 54 -4.11 -1.67 -5.57
CA GLU A 54 -4.38 -2.61 -4.47
C GLU A 54 -4.13 -1.98 -3.10
N LEU A 55 -3.08 -1.14 -2.97
CA LEU A 55 -2.84 -0.38 -1.75
C LEU A 55 -4.02 0.56 -1.44
N LEU A 56 -4.52 1.28 -2.45
CA LEU A 56 -5.66 2.19 -2.30
C LEU A 56 -6.95 1.44 -1.95
N ALA A 57 -7.18 0.27 -2.57
CA ALA A 57 -8.30 -0.60 -2.23
C ALA A 57 -8.24 -1.04 -0.76
N LEU A 58 -7.06 -1.49 -0.30
CA LEU A 58 -6.88 -1.88 1.10
C LEU A 58 -7.12 -0.70 2.07
N ALA A 59 -6.60 0.50 1.76
CA ALA A 59 -6.82 1.69 2.58
C ALA A 59 -8.31 2.04 2.67
N HIS A 60 -9.04 1.88 1.57
CA HIS A 60 -10.49 2.06 1.56
C HIS A 60 -11.20 1.03 2.45
N GLU A 61 -10.85 -0.26 2.35
CA GLU A 61 -11.40 -1.32 3.21
C GLU A 61 -11.15 -1.01 4.69
N VAL A 62 -9.94 -0.59 5.05
CA VAL A 62 -9.57 -0.20 6.43
C VAL A 62 -10.44 0.95 6.93
N ARG A 63 -10.59 2.01 6.12
CA ARG A 63 -11.47 3.14 6.45
C ARG A 63 -12.91 2.66 6.69
N MET A 64 -13.45 1.83 5.80
CA MET A 64 -14.83 1.34 5.94
C MET A 64 -15.02 0.48 7.17
N ARG A 65 -14.04 -0.35 7.51
CA ARG A 65 -14.10 -1.23 8.67
C ARG A 65 -13.99 -0.48 10.00
N TRP A 66 -13.10 0.51 10.10
CA TRP A 66 -12.77 1.15 11.38
C TRP A 66 -13.40 2.53 11.58
N CYS A 67 -13.69 3.27 10.50
CA CYS A 67 -14.35 4.57 10.57
C CYS A 67 -15.87 4.47 10.32
N GLY A 68 -16.35 3.36 9.76
CA GLY A 68 -17.75 3.20 9.37
C GLY A 68 -18.12 4.03 8.12
N PRO A 69 -19.35 3.85 7.59
CA PRO A 69 -19.83 4.56 6.40
C PRO A 69 -20.23 6.02 6.68
N GLU A 70 -20.56 6.37 7.92
CA GLU A 70 -21.04 7.68 8.31
C GLU A 70 -19.93 8.48 8.99
N VAL A 71 -19.66 9.67 8.46
CA VAL A 71 -18.88 10.71 9.15
C VAL A 71 -19.91 11.74 9.59
N GLU A 72 -20.30 11.71 10.87
CA GLU A 72 -21.09 12.81 11.42
C GLU A 72 -20.21 14.06 11.51
N VAL A 73 -20.65 15.15 10.85
CA VAL A 73 -19.98 16.46 10.80
C VAL A 73 -20.70 17.48 11.67
#